data_AF-A0A0F0HPV4-F1
#
_entry.id   AF-A0A0F0HPV4-F1
#
_cell.length_a   1.000
_cell.length_b   1.000
_cell.length_c   1.000
_cell.angle_alpha   90.00
_cell.angle_beta   90.00
_cell.angle_gamma   90.00
#
_symmetry.space_group_name_H-M   'P 1'
#
loop_
_entity.id
_entity.type
_entity.pdbx_description
1 polymer ?
#
loop_
_entity_poly.entity_id
_entity_poly.type
_entity_poly.pdbx_seq_one_letter_code
_entity_poly.pdbx_strand_id
1 'polypeptide(L)'
;MRRQPTRDLRSPSSPTAPTAPPPIPGTRGYGNLLTSVPGLTVYHNQQSVATYGYTGAGGQWWTFDDPWSIGQKTAYPRSKGLLGGMIWEMSGDAPNGTLITALDNGLK
;
A
#
# COMPACT_ATOMS: atom_id res chain seq x y z
N MET A 1 50.51 44.04 6.82
CA MET A 1 49.05 44.21 6.62
C MET A 1 48.58 43.26 5.53
N ARG A 2 47.94 42.14 5.88
CA ARG A 2 47.43 41.14 4.93
C ARG A 2 45.90 41.15 5.05
N ARG A 3 45.20 41.61 4.02
CA ARG A 3 43.72 41.70 3.99
C ARG A 3 43.13 40.28 3.96
N GLN A 4 42.19 39.97 4.85
CA GLN A 4 41.40 38.73 4.78
C GLN A 4 40.40 38.81 3.62
N PRO A 5 40.12 37.70 2.89
CA PRO A 5 39.07 37.68 1.88
C PRO A 5 37.69 37.46 2.52
N THR A 6 36.71 38.21 2.01
CA THR A 6 35.29 38.16 2.35
C THR A 6 34.71 36.75 2.12
N ARG A 7 34.11 36.17 3.17
CA ARG A 7 33.28 34.96 3.06
C ARG A 7 32.02 35.27 2.25
N ASP A 8 31.90 34.63 1.10
CA ASP A 8 30.68 34.64 0.30
C ASP A 8 29.57 33.86 1.03
N LEU A 9 28.50 34.55 1.40
CA LEU A 9 27.39 34.06 2.24
C LEU A 9 26.18 33.61 1.42
N ARG A 10 26.37 33.01 0.24
CA ARG A 10 25.26 32.46 -0.56
C ARG A 10 25.55 31.07 -1.08
N SER A 11 25.34 30.07 -0.24
CA SER A 11 24.91 28.75 -0.70
C SER A 11 23.52 28.50 -0.15
N PRO A 12 22.45 28.53 -0.97
CA PRO A 12 21.14 28.09 -0.51
C PRO A 12 21.20 26.57 -0.38
N SER A 13 21.40 26.06 0.83
CA SER A 13 21.10 24.66 1.11
C SER A 13 19.58 24.51 0.95
N SER A 14 19.14 24.02 -0.20
CA SER A 14 17.76 23.59 -0.37
C SER A 14 17.43 22.65 0.79
N PRO A 15 16.41 22.93 1.62
CA PRO A 15 16.04 22.01 2.67
C PRO A 15 15.62 20.71 1.98
N THR A 16 16.41 19.65 2.17
CA THR A 16 16.02 18.31 1.77
C THR A 16 14.68 18.05 2.45
N ALA A 17 13.63 17.79 1.66
CA ALA A 17 12.35 17.38 2.22
C ALA A 17 12.61 16.26 3.23
N PRO A 18 11.91 16.25 4.39
CA PRO A 18 12.11 15.19 5.37
C PRO A 18 11.98 13.85 4.66
N THR A 19 13.04 13.05 4.71
CA THR A 19 13.07 11.72 4.11
C THR A 19 11.87 10.96 4.64
N ALA A 20 11.09 10.35 3.74
CA ALA A 20 9.93 9.55 4.13
C ALA A 20 10.35 8.55 5.23
N PRO A 21 9.49 8.33 6.24
CA PRO A 21 9.81 7.37 7.30
C PRO A 21 10.17 6.02 6.67
N PRO A 22 11.16 5.31 7.24
CA PRO A 22 11.58 4.03 6.71
C PRO A 22 10.39 3.04 6.69
N PRO A 23 10.33 2.13 5.70
CA PRO A 23 9.29 1.12 5.63
C PRO A 23 9.18 0.33 6.94
N ILE A 24 7.96 0.16 7.43
CA ILE A 24 7.70 -0.63 8.64
C ILE A 24 7.81 -2.12 8.29
N PRO A 25 8.72 -2.89 8.92
CA PRO A 25 8.80 -4.32 8.68
C PRO A 25 7.45 -5.01 8.90
N GLY A 26 7.04 -5.86 7.96
CA GLY A 26 5.75 -6.55 8.01
C GLY A 26 4.57 -5.79 7.42
N THR A 27 4.73 -4.53 7.01
CA THR A 27 3.67 -3.76 6.34
C THR A 27 4.12 -3.30 4.97
N ARG A 28 3.30 -3.54 3.94
CA ARG A 28 3.51 -3.06 2.57
C ARG A 28 2.18 -2.63 1.96
N GLY A 29 2.20 -1.55 1.19
CA GLY A 29 1.09 -1.23 0.30
C GLY A 29 0.90 -2.33 -0.74
N TYR A 30 -0.34 -2.61 -1.12
CA TYR A 30 -0.73 -3.60 -2.11
C TYR A 30 0.09 -3.50 -3.40
N GLY A 31 0.24 -2.29 -3.97
CA GLY A 31 1.02 -2.10 -5.19
C GLY A 31 2.51 -2.48 -5.04
N ASN A 32 3.09 -2.19 -3.87
CA ASN A 32 4.47 -2.56 -3.57
C ASN A 32 4.61 -4.05 -3.25
N LEU A 33 3.65 -4.65 -2.57
CA LEU A 33 3.67 -6.06 -2.18
C LEU A 33 3.79 -6.97 -3.42
N LEU A 34 2.96 -6.72 -4.44
CA LEU A 34 2.95 -7.54 -5.66
C LEU A 34 4.26 -7.48 -6.46
N THR A 35 5.00 -6.37 -6.36
CA THR A 35 6.24 -6.17 -7.10
C THR A 35 7.50 -6.53 -6.29
N SER A 36 7.42 -6.51 -4.96
CA SER A 36 8.57 -6.71 -4.07
C SER A 36 8.74 -8.15 -3.56
N VAL A 37 7.75 -9.03 -3.76
CA VAL A 37 7.81 -10.42 -3.29
C VAL A 37 7.78 -11.37 -4.50
N PRO A 38 8.94 -11.66 -5.12
CA PRO A 38 8.99 -12.55 -6.28
C PRO A 38 8.55 -13.97 -5.90
N GLY A 39 7.80 -14.63 -6.79
CA GLY A 39 7.29 -15.99 -6.55
C GLY A 39 6.11 -16.08 -5.58
N LEU A 40 5.48 -14.96 -5.23
CA LEU A 40 4.27 -14.94 -4.41
C LEU A 40 3.10 -15.58 -5.17
N THR A 41 2.66 -16.75 -4.72
CA THR A 41 1.43 -17.37 -5.21
C THR A 41 0.26 -16.91 -4.36
N VAL A 42 -0.79 -16.37 -4.98
CA VAL A 42 -1.97 -15.83 -4.30
C VAL A 42 -3.04 -16.92 -4.14
N TYR A 43 -3.67 -16.95 -2.97
CA TYR A 43 -4.72 -17.89 -2.59
C TYR A 43 -5.90 -17.14 -1.96
N HIS A 44 -7.09 -17.69 -2.14
CA HIS A 44 -8.34 -17.16 -1.60
C HIS A 44 -9.00 -18.17 -0.68
N ASN A 45 -9.25 -17.79 0.57
CA ASN A 45 -10.05 -18.58 1.50
C ASN A 45 -11.50 -18.08 1.46
N GLN A 46 -12.39 -18.89 0.89
CA GLN A 46 -13.81 -18.56 0.74
C GLN A 46 -14.55 -18.48 2.08
N GLN A 47 -14.17 -19.29 3.07
CA GLN A 47 -14.84 -19.32 4.37
C GLN A 47 -14.54 -18.06 5.18
N SER A 48 -13.28 -17.61 5.19
CA SER A 48 -12.88 -16.39 5.91
C SER A 48 -12.96 -15.12 5.06
N VAL A 49 -13.19 -15.24 3.75
CA VAL A 49 -13.18 -14.12 2.79
C VAL A 49 -11.86 -13.35 2.88
N ALA A 50 -10.76 -14.10 2.85
CA ALA A 50 -9.41 -13.55 3.00
C ALA A 50 -8.50 -13.97 1.86
N THR A 51 -7.66 -13.03 1.42
CA THR A 51 -6.61 -13.25 0.44
C THR A 51 -5.26 -13.33 1.15
N TYR A 52 -4.45 -14.31 0.76
CA TYR A 52 -3.08 -14.43 1.23
C TYR A 52 -2.15 -14.88 0.11
N GLY A 53 -0.87 -14.54 0.25
CA GLY A 53 0.19 -14.96 -0.66
C GLY A 53 1.22 -15.81 0.06
N TYR A 54 1.72 -16.84 -0.60
CA TYR A 54 2.75 -17.73 -0.06
C TYR A 54 3.81 -18.06 -1.12
N THR A 55 5.09 -17.98 -0.76
CA THR A 55 6.22 -18.24 -1.67
C THR A 55 6.84 -19.63 -1.50
N GLY A 56 6.27 -20.51 -0.66
CA GLY A 56 6.80 -21.84 -0.38
C GLY A 56 7.53 -21.99 0.96
N ALA A 57 8.03 -23.20 1.23
CA ALA A 57 8.65 -23.56 2.52
C ALA A 57 9.88 -22.70 2.83
N GLY A 58 9.96 -22.15 4.05
CA GLY A 58 11.01 -21.20 4.44
C GLY A 58 10.88 -19.81 3.79
N GLY A 59 9.83 -19.60 3.00
CA GLY A 59 9.54 -18.35 2.30
C GLY A 59 8.67 -17.39 3.10
N GLN A 60 8.09 -16.43 2.39
CA GLN A 60 7.24 -15.40 2.99
C GLN A 60 5.76 -15.80 2.90
N TRP A 61 5.01 -15.34 3.90
CA TRP A 61 3.55 -15.41 3.94
C TRP A 61 3.00 -14.00 4.19
N TRP A 62 2.03 -13.57 3.38
CA TRP A 62 1.44 -12.24 3.44
C TRP A 62 -0.08 -12.33 3.40
N THR A 63 -0.77 -11.57 4.25
CA THR A 63 -2.21 -11.33 4.16
C THR A 63 -2.46 -9.93 3.61
N PHE A 64 -3.44 -9.79 2.72
CA PHE A 64 -3.79 -8.52 2.10
C PHE A 64 -5.21 -8.58 1.53
N ASP A 65 -5.73 -7.42 1.12
CA ASP A 65 -6.94 -7.34 0.31
C ASP A 65 -6.60 -7.20 -1.18
N ASP A 66 -7.40 -7.84 -2.03
CA ASP A 66 -7.30 -7.78 -3.48
C ASP A 66 -8.71 -7.58 -4.08
N PRO A 67 -8.86 -7.43 -5.41
CA PRO A 67 -10.18 -7.24 -6.01
C PRO A 67 -11.19 -8.33 -5.66
N TRP A 68 -10.73 -9.58 -5.47
CA TRP A 68 -11.60 -10.67 -5.08
C TRP A 68 -12.14 -10.48 -3.66
N SER A 69 -11.27 -10.29 -2.66
CA SER A 69 -11.72 -10.15 -1.26
C SER A 69 -12.55 -8.88 -1.07
N ILE A 70 -12.20 -7.77 -1.74
CA ILE A 70 -12.97 -6.52 -1.68
C ILE A 70 -14.38 -6.74 -2.27
N GLY A 71 -14.50 -7.37 -3.44
CA GLY A 71 -15.81 -7.67 -4.03
C GLY A 71 -16.69 -8.49 -3.07
N GLN A 72 -16.14 -9.52 -2.45
CA GLN A 72 -16.85 -10.32 -1.46
C GLN A 72 -17.22 -9.51 -0.21
N LYS A 73 -16.31 -8.67 0.30
CA LYS A 73 -16.55 -7.80 1.46
C LYS A 73 -17.63 -6.77 1.19
N THR A 74 -17.73 -6.22 -0.02
CA THR A 74 -18.78 -5.25 -0.40
C THR A 74 -20.19 -5.84 -0.45
N ALA A 75 -20.33 -7.17 -0.61
CA ALA A 75 -21.63 -7.82 -0.52
C ALA A 75 -22.25 -7.69 0.89
N TYR A 76 -21.43 -7.65 1.94
CA TYR A 76 -21.90 -7.52 3.32
C TYR A 76 -22.60 -6.19 3.62
N PRO A 77 -21.96 -5.00 3.46
CA PRO A 77 -22.61 -3.72 3.71
C PRO A 77 -23.85 -3.53 2.82
N ARG A 78 -23.84 -4.01 1.58
CA ARG A 78 -25.02 -3.99 0.71
C ARG A 78 -26.18 -4.80 1.27
N SER A 79 -25.93 -6.04 1.69
CA SER A 79 -26.97 -6.91 2.27
C SER A 79 -27.56 -6.38 3.58
N LYS A 80 -26.83 -5.49 4.25
CA LYS A 80 -27.20 -4.89 5.54
C LYS A 80 -27.67 -3.44 5.43
N GLY A 81 -27.69 -2.84 4.24
CA GLY A 81 -28.04 -1.43 4.06
C GLY A 81 -27.08 -0.47 4.77
N LEU A 82 -25.80 -0.83 4.89
CA LEU A 82 -24.77 0.06 5.44
C LEU A 82 -24.32 1.09 4.40
N LEU A 83 -23.77 2.22 4.87
CA LEU A 83 -23.44 3.37 4.04
C LEU A 83 -22.28 3.17 3.05
N GLY A 84 -21.42 2.17 3.27
CA GLY A 84 -20.28 1.90 2.38
C GLY A 84 -19.11 1.22 3.09
N GLY A 85 -17.91 1.44 2.56
CA GLY A 85 -16.65 0.93 3.09
C GLY A 85 -15.58 2.01 3.13
N MET A 86 -14.60 1.83 4.01
CA MET A 86 -13.44 2.70 4.16
C MET A 86 -12.17 1.90 3.88
N ILE A 87 -11.22 2.49 3.15
CA ILE A 87 -9.91 1.90 2.85
C ILE A 87 -8.83 2.71 3.56
N TRP A 88 -7.90 2.00 4.18
CA TRP A 88 -6.65 2.56 4.66
C TRP A 88 -5.48 1.83 3.97
N GLU A 89 -4.66 2.49 3.14
CA GLU A 89 -4.71 3.88 2.71
C GLU A 89 -4.44 4.01 1.21
N MET A 90 -4.76 5.16 0.63
CA MET A 90 -4.84 5.33 -0.83
C MET A 90 -3.48 5.23 -1.55
N SER A 91 -2.40 5.68 -0.94
CA SER A 91 -1.03 5.56 -1.49
C SER A 91 -0.50 4.12 -1.44
N GLY A 92 -1.17 3.24 -0.70
CA GLY A 92 -0.90 1.82 -0.63
C GLY A 92 -1.51 1.01 -1.79
N ASP A 93 -2.41 1.58 -2.57
CA ASP A 93 -3.01 0.91 -3.74
C ASP A 93 -2.00 0.78 -4.91
N ALA A 94 -2.33 -0.03 -5.91
CA ALA A 94 -1.62 -0.03 -7.18
C ALA A 94 -1.79 1.33 -7.89
N PRO A 95 -0.82 1.76 -8.72
CA PRO A 95 -0.86 3.08 -9.38
C PRO A 95 -2.11 3.35 -10.23
N ASN A 96 -2.82 2.30 -10.65
CA ASN A 96 -4.07 2.36 -11.40
C ASN A 96 -5.34 2.35 -10.52
N GLY A 97 -5.21 2.40 -9.19
CA GLY A 97 -6.35 2.40 -8.26
C GLY A 97 -7.12 1.07 -8.24
N THR A 98 -6.40 -0.06 -8.27
CA THR A 98 -7.03 -1.39 -8.39
C THR A 98 -8.01 -1.68 -7.25
N LEU A 99 -7.62 -1.41 -5.99
CA LEU A 99 -8.46 -1.70 -4.82
C LEU A 99 -9.60 -0.69 -4.67
N ILE A 100 -9.33 0.60 -4.91
CA ILE A 100 -10.39 1.62 -4.82
C ILE A 100 -11.45 1.41 -5.91
N THR A 101 -11.05 1.00 -7.11
CA THR A 101 -11.99 0.65 -8.20
C THR A 101 -12.82 -0.57 -7.86
N ALA A 102 -12.23 -1.58 -7.21
CA ALA A 102 -12.95 -2.76 -6.76
C ALA A 102 -14.01 -2.40 -5.69
N LEU A 103 -13.66 -1.52 -4.74
CA LEU A 103 -14.60 -1.05 -3.72
C LEU A 103 -15.76 -0.27 -4.34
N ASP A 104 -15.45 0.69 -5.22
CA ASP A 104 -16.43 1.52 -5.91
C ASP A 104 -17.40 0.67 -6.74
N ASN A 105 -16.90 -0.30 -7.51
CA ASN A 105 -17.75 -1.22 -8.27
C ASN A 105 -18.59 -2.13 -7.37
N GLY A 106 -18.06 -2.54 -6.22
CA GLY A 106 -18.76 -3.41 -5.28
C GLY A 106 -19.94 -2.74 -4.57
N LEU A 107 -19.88 -1.42 -4.34
CA LEU A 107 -20.88 -0.66 -3.58
C LEU A 107 -21.94 0.07 -4.43
N LYS A 108 -21.80 0.09 -5.76
CA LYS A 108 -22.81 0.61 -6.70
C LYS A 108 -24.07 -0.24 -6.80
#